data_AF-A0A9J8B7I9-F1
#
_entry.id   AF-A0A9J8B7I9-F1
#
_cell.length_a   1.000
_cell.length_b   1.000
_cell.length_c   1.000
_cell.angle_alpha   90.00
_cell.angle_beta   90.00
_cell.angle_gamma   90.00
#
_symmetry.space_group_name_H-M   'P 1'
#
loop_
_entity.id
_entity.type
_entity.pdbx_description
1 polymer ?
#
loop_
_entity_poly.entity_id
_entity_poly.type
_entity_poly.pdbx_seq_one_letter_code
_entity_poly.pdbx_strand_id
1 'polypeptide(L)'
;MREALKGRNVVLGWDMHADSPGHSAKYGTYSLMDLRANKIMDIQLIQKIDELAKQRSWKEVGPWKKSIVNHLYWCGASSSSGKEIVAKWRSLVNHVQDIHEHEGEFQRCQHPPLVGDQARQWLKPSTAACEKLTQVILAPKLLKDLENLSSDFQTSGLESYHSLILRFAPKSVAFSFVGMLCRTQLAAMHYNENSGRPQATTAAGELRWHMQYPRYRRGEYTVRLLKRNPTFGIIYLSVCLSVFVYRSVTLYNNVLL
;
A
#
# COMPACT_ATOMS: atom_id res chain seq x y z
N MET A 1 1.66 -13.07 -16.36
CA MET A 1 2.03 -13.25 -14.92
C MET A 1 1.25 -14.38 -14.25
N ARG A 2 -0.09 -14.48 -14.43
CA ARG A 2 -0.91 -15.54 -13.83
C ARG A 2 -0.49 -16.98 -14.17
N GLU A 3 0.06 -17.23 -15.36
CA GLU A 3 0.54 -18.57 -15.74
C GLU A 3 1.87 -18.97 -15.09
N ALA A 4 2.74 -18.00 -14.76
CA ALA A 4 4.06 -18.27 -14.18
C ALA A 4 4.01 -18.72 -12.70
N LEU A 5 2.81 -18.70 -12.10
CA LEU A 5 2.56 -18.97 -10.68
C LEU A 5 1.73 -20.24 -10.45
N LYS A 6 1.27 -20.91 -11.53
CA LYS A 6 0.51 -22.16 -11.40
C LYS A 6 1.40 -23.23 -10.76
N GLY A 7 1.00 -23.74 -9.59
CA GLY A 7 1.64 -24.88 -8.92
C GLY A 7 2.86 -24.55 -8.03
N ARG A 8 3.16 -23.27 -7.75
CA ARG A 8 4.24 -22.88 -6.83
C ARG A 8 3.69 -22.38 -5.49
N ASN A 9 4.36 -22.73 -4.39
CA ASN A 9 4.12 -22.11 -3.09
C ASN A 9 4.58 -20.65 -3.12
N VAL A 10 3.63 -19.72 -3.04
CA VAL A 10 3.87 -18.27 -3.07
C VAL A 10 3.86 -17.74 -1.64
N VAL A 11 4.80 -16.86 -1.30
CA VAL A 11 4.75 -16.11 -0.03
C VAL A 11 4.42 -14.68 -0.38
N LEU A 12 3.27 -14.22 0.10
CA LEU A 12 2.78 -12.88 -0.21
C LEU A 12 3.10 -11.95 0.95
N GLY A 13 3.53 -10.75 0.61
CA GLY A 13 3.66 -9.62 1.53
C GLY A 13 3.05 -8.40 0.87
N TRP A 14 2.62 -7.45 1.67
CA TRP A 14 2.11 -6.20 1.16
C TRP A 14 2.52 -5.07 2.08
N ASP A 15 2.44 -3.88 1.51
CA ASP A 15 2.61 -2.67 2.28
C ASP A 15 1.74 -1.58 1.66
N MET A 16 1.17 -0.74 2.52
CA MET A 16 0.38 0.41 2.11
C MET A 16 1.30 1.63 2.12
N HIS A 17 1.62 2.12 0.92
CA HIS A 17 2.27 3.41 0.81
C HIS A 17 1.24 4.54 0.88
N ALA A 18 1.28 5.29 1.99
CA ALA A 18 0.54 6.53 2.13
C ALA A 18 1.52 7.71 2.10
N ASP A 19 1.53 8.46 1.00
CA ASP A 19 2.42 9.63 0.89
C ASP A 19 2.20 10.64 2.04
N SER A 20 3.31 11.18 2.54
CA SER A 20 3.41 12.37 3.42
C SER A 20 2.79 13.62 2.74
N PRO A 21 2.50 14.72 3.48
CA PRO A 21 1.78 15.88 2.95
C PRO A 21 2.39 16.47 1.65
N GLY A 22 1.55 16.75 0.65
CA GLY A 22 1.91 17.29 -0.67
C GLY A 22 0.70 17.30 -1.63
N HIS A 23 0.83 17.90 -2.82
CA HIS A 23 -0.29 18.01 -3.78
C HIS A 23 -0.83 16.65 -4.28
N SER A 24 -0.04 15.57 -4.17
CA SER A 24 -0.46 14.19 -4.51
C SER A 24 -1.08 13.41 -3.34
N ALA A 25 -1.32 14.04 -2.18
CA ALA A 25 -1.73 13.35 -0.95
C ALA A 25 -3.15 12.74 -0.97
N LYS A 26 -3.85 12.73 -2.11
CA LYS A 26 -5.24 12.29 -2.26
C LYS A 26 -5.42 10.77 -2.26
N TYR A 27 -4.41 10.02 -2.71
CA TYR A 27 -4.50 8.57 -2.91
C TYR A 27 -3.39 7.83 -2.14
N GLY A 28 -3.71 6.65 -1.61
CA GLY A 28 -2.75 5.68 -1.08
C GLY A 28 -2.65 4.49 -2.04
N THR A 29 -1.50 3.83 -2.06
CA THR A 29 -1.28 2.63 -2.89
C THR A 29 -1.06 1.44 -2.00
N TYR A 30 -1.89 0.41 -2.18
CA TYR A 30 -1.70 -0.90 -1.59
C TYR A 30 -0.96 -1.78 -2.58
N SER A 31 0.21 -2.27 -2.21
CA SER A 31 1.10 -3.03 -3.10
C SER A 31 1.20 -4.46 -2.58
N LEU A 32 0.79 -5.45 -3.38
CA LEU A 32 0.95 -6.87 -3.07
C LEU A 32 2.19 -7.40 -3.81
N MET A 33 3.08 -8.08 -3.09
CA MET A 33 4.34 -8.62 -3.59
C MET A 33 4.43 -10.11 -3.28
N ASP A 34 4.90 -10.90 -4.26
CA ASP A 34 5.49 -12.21 -3.99
C ASP A 34 6.89 -11.97 -3.42
N LEU A 35 7.05 -12.22 -2.12
CA LEU A 35 8.28 -11.99 -1.38
C LEU A 35 9.40 -12.97 -1.77
N ARG A 36 9.06 -14.18 -2.26
CA ARG A 36 10.06 -15.13 -2.75
C ARG A 36 10.59 -14.71 -4.11
N ALA A 37 9.70 -14.36 -5.04
CA ALA A 37 10.10 -13.91 -6.37
C ALA A 37 10.58 -12.45 -6.40
N ASN A 38 10.31 -11.69 -5.33
CA ASN A 38 10.49 -10.24 -5.24
C ASN A 38 9.86 -9.51 -6.43
N LYS A 39 8.57 -9.79 -6.65
CA LYS A 39 7.76 -9.23 -7.75
C LYS A 39 6.44 -8.66 -7.24
N ILE A 40 6.08 -7.48 -7.72
CA ILE A 40 4.77 -6.87 -7.53
C ILE A 40 3.73 -7.65 -8.32
N MET A 41 2.71 -8.12 -7.61
CA MET A 41 1.64 -8.98 -8.09
C MET A 41 0.36 -8.21 -8.37
N ASP A 42 0.00 -7.30 -7.46
CA ASP A 42 -1.18 -6.44 -7.58
C ASP A 42 -0.93 -5.07 -6.96
N ILE A 43 -1.66 -4.08 -7.45
CA ILE A 43 -1.63 -2.71 -6.95
C ILE A 43 -3.06 -2.22 -6.88
N GLN A 44 -3.47 -1.74 -5.71
CA GLN A 44 -4.75 -1.09 -5.54
C GLN A 44 -4.54 0.37 -5.16
N LEU A 45 -5.14 1.27 -5.94
CA LEU A 45 -5.16 2.68 -5.61
C LEU A 45 -6.43 2.97 -4.80
N ILE A 46 -6.25 3.44 -3.57
CA ILE A 46 -7.34 3.78 -2.66
C ILE A 46 -7.36 5.28 -2.39
N GLN A 47 -8.54 5.88 -2.31
CA GLN A 47 -8.66 7.26 -1.82
C GLN A 47 -8.35 7.27 -0.33
N LYS A 48 -7.52 8.23 0.11
CA LYS A 48 -7.16 8.32 1.53
C LYS A 48 -8.37 8.74 2.35
N ILE A 49 -8.42 8.21 3.57
CA ILE A 49 -9.37 8.68 4.60
C ILE A 49 -9.23 10.20 4.80
N ASP A 50 -8.04 10.79 4.62
CA ASP A 50 -7.85 12.25 4.70
C ASP A 50 -8.66 13.04 3.67
N GLU A 51 -8.78 12.53 2.45
CA GLU A 51 -9.58 13.19 1.41
C GLU A 51 -11.07 12.96 1.67
N LEU A 52 -11.43 11.75 2.12
CA LEU A 52 -12.78 11.44 2.53
C LEU A 52 -13.21 12.34 3.70
N ALA A 53 -12.34 12.55 4.69
CA ALA A 53 -12.54 13.40 5.87
C ALA A 53 -12.82 14.88 5.56
N LYS A 54 -12.41 15.36 4.38
CA LYS A 54 -12.77 16.73 3.92
C LYS A 54 -14.24 16.83 3.50
N GLN A 55 -14.88 15.71 3.16
CA GLN A 55 -16.30 15.69 2.86
C GLN A 55 -17.12 15.87 4.14
N ARG A 56 -18.22 16.62 4.05
CA ARG A 56 -19.09 16.94 5.20
C ARG A 56 -19.56 15.70 5.96
N SER A 57 -19.72 14.56 5.26
CA SER A 57 -20.14 13.27 5.85
C SER A 57 -19.05 12.52 6.63
N TRP A 58 -17.79 12.98 6.64
CA TRP A 58 -16.67 12.26 7.29
C TRP A 58 -15.99 13.06 8.41
N LYS A 59 -16.51 14.24 8.75
CA LYS A 59 -15.95 15.08 9.84
C LYS A 59 -15.82 14.31 11.17
N GLU A 60 -16.80 13.46 11.48
CA GLU A 60 -16.82 12.64 12.69
C GLU A 60 -15.82 11.47 12.65
N VAL A 61 -15.48 10.99 11.45
CA VAL A 61 -14.54 9.87 11.26
C VAL A 61 -13.09 10.34 11.24
N GLY A 62 -12.82 11.59 10.86
CA GLY A 62 -11.47 12.17 10.80
C GLY A 62 -10.60 11.90 12.05
N PRO A 63 -11.09 12.16 13.27
CA PRO A 63 -10.37 11.89 14.52
C PRO A 63 -9.97 10.42 14.72
N TRP A 64 -10.70 9.47 14.12
CA TRP A 64 -10.46 8.04 14.24
C TRP A 64 -9.35 7.50 13.36
N LYS A 65 -8.90 8.28 12.35
CA LYS A 65 -7.91 7.84 11.36
C LYS A 65 -6.68 7.18 11.98
N LYS A 66 -6.04 7.86 12.95
CA LYS A 66 -4.81 7.36 13.57
C LYS A 66 -5.09 6.06 14.34
N SER A 67 -6.21 5.98 15.03
CA SER A 67 -6.63 4.77 15.75
C SER A 67 -6.90 3.60 14.79
N ILE A 68 -7.58 3.84 13.68
CA ILE A 68 -7.86 2.82 12.64
C ILE A 68 -6.57 2.24 12.07
N VAL A 69 -5.61 3.10 11.72
CA VAL A 69 -4.31 2.68 11.17
C VAL A 69 -3.51 1.91 12.23
N ASN A 70 -3.45 2.41 13.46
CA ASN A 70 -2.77 1.72 14.54
C ASN A 70 -3.41 0.36 14.85
N HIS A 71 -4.73 0.26 14.79
CA HIS A 71 -5.47 -0.99 14.97
C HIS A 71 -5.11 -2.00 13.90
N LEU A 72 -4.97 -1.60 12.64
CA LEU A 72 -4.52 -2.47 11.55
C LEU A 72 -3.15 -3.09 11.86
N TYR A 73 -2.17 -2.26 12.24
CA TYR A 73 -0.84 -2.73 12.59
C TYR A 73 -0.87 -3.65 13.80
N TRP A 74 -1.67 -3.31 14.81
CA TRP A 74 -1.85 -4.13 16.00
C TRP A 74 -2.51 -5.48 15.66
N CYS A 75 -3.51 -5.53 14.77
CA CYS A 75 -4.09 -6.79 14.30
C CYS A 75 -3.01 -7.69 13.70
N GLY A 76 -2.18 -7.16 12.80
CA GLY A 76 -1.11 -7.93 12.17
C GLY A 76 -0.03 -8.39 13.16
N ALA A 77 0.41 -7.49 14.04
CA ALA A 77 1.51 -7.77 14.97
C ALA A 77 1.13 -8.68 16.15
N SER A 78 -0.15 -8.71 16.54
CA SER A 78 -0.62 -9.46 17.72
C SER A 78 -1.29 -10.79 17.39
N SER A 79 -1.35 -11.18 16.12
CA SER A 79 -2.07 -12.37 15.68
C SER A 79 -1.15 -13.41 15.10
N SER A 80 -1.49 -14.68 15.29
CA SER A 80 -0.74 -15.82 14.74
C SER A 80 -1.36 -16.39 13.46
N SER A 81 -2.52 -15.87 13.02
CA SER A 81 -3.17 -16.32 11.79
C SER A 81 -3.96 -15.22 11.10
N GLY A 82 -4.14 -15.36 9.79
CA GLY A 82 -4.99 -14.48 8.98
C GLY A 82 -6.42 -14.35 9.48
N LYS A 83 -7.01 -15.45 9.96
CA LYS A 83 -8.38 -15.46 10.51
C LYS A 83 -8.49 -14.58 11.75
N GLU A 84 -7.50 -14.68 12.63
CA GLU A 84 -7.43 -13.85 13.84
C GLU A 84 -7.24 -12.36 13.50
N ILE A 85 -6.43 -12.05 12.48
CA ILE A 85 -6.26 -10.67 11.97
C ILE A 85 -7.59 -10.11 11.49
N VAL A 86 -8.33 -10.90 10.70
CA VAL A 86 -9.66 -10.50 10.20
C VAL A 86 -10.67 -10.35 11.34
N ALA A 87 -10.65 -11.23 12.34
CA ALA A 87 -11.53 -11.15 13.50
C ALA A 87 -11.28 -9.88 14.31
N LYS A 88 -10.02 -9.58 14.65
CA LYS A 88 -9.62 -8.32 15.31
C LYS A 88 -9.94 -7.10 14.47
N TRP A 89 -9.77 -7.17 13.14
CA TRP A 89 -10.09 -6.05 12.26
C TRP A 89 -11.59 -5.77 12.22
N ARG A 90 -12.44 -6.81 12.13
CA ARG A 90 -13.89 -6.67 12.13
C ARG A 90 -14.42 -6.03 13.41
N SER A 91 -13.80 -6.31 14.56
CA SER A 91 -14.23 -5.70 15.84
C SER A 91 -14.08 -4.19 15.87
N LEU A 92 -13.27 -3.61 14.99
CA LEU A 92 -13.11 -2.16 14.87
C LEU A 92 -14.45 -1.44 14.64
N VAL A 93 -15.39 -2.07 13.91
CA VAL A 93 -16.73 -1.52 13.66
C VAL A 93 -17.49 -1.31 14.97
N ASN A 94 -17.37 -2.27 15.90
CA ASN A 94 -18.01 -2.19 17.21
C ASN A 94 -17.24 -1.20 18.11
N HIS A 95 -15.90 -1.29 18.09
CA HIS A 95 -15.04 -0.44 18.91
C HIS A 95 -15.26 1.06 18.66
N VAL A 96 -15.36 1.51 17.39
CA VAL A 96 -15.59 2.95 17.10
C VAL A 96 -16.94 3.47 17.59
N GLN A 97 -17.86 2.58 17.98
CA GLN A 97 -19.19 2.86 18.53
C GLN A 97 -19.27 2.62 20.05
N ASP A 98 -18.12 2.48 20.72
CA ASP A 98 -18.01 2.15 22.16
C ASP A 98 -18.54 0.76 22.55
N ILE A 99 -18.62 -0.16 21.58
CA ILE A 99 -19.01 -1.54 21.81
C ILE A 99 -17.74 -2.40 21.91
N HIS A 100 -17.37 -2.75 23.13
CA HIS A 100 -16.11 -3.45 23.42
C HIS A 100 -16.26 -4.96 23.58
N GLU A 101 -17.50 -5.47 23.65
CA GLU A 101 -17.84 -6.89 23.75
C GLU A 101 -18.68 -7.29 22.54
N HIS A 102 -18.31 -8.39 21.88
CA HIS A 102 -18.93 -8.82 20.63
C HIS A 102 -18.73 -10.31 20.36
N GLU A 103 -19.56 -10.86 19.48
CA GLU A 103 -19.51 -12.27 19.07
C GLU A 103 -18.36 -12.55 18.09
N GLY A 104 -17.85 -13.78 18.08
CA GLY A 104 -16.82 -14.27 17.15
C GLY A 104 -15.52 -14.74 17.81
N GLU A 105 -14.46 -14.89 17.00
CA GLU A 105 -13.14 -15.37 17.45
C GLU A 105 -12.39 -14.35 18.32
N PHE A 106 -12.62 -13.06 18.09
CA PHE A 106 -12.12 -11.99 18.96
C PHE A 106 -13.34 -11.39 19.66
N GLN A 107 -13.45 -11.56 20.98
CA GLN A 107 -14.68 -11.29 21.73
C GLN A 107 -14.67 -9.97 22.51
N ARG A 108 -13.48 -9.47 22.85
CA ARG A 108 -13.35 -8.25 23.65
C ARG A 108 -12.12 -7.44 23.27
N CYS A 109 -12.27 -6.11 23.27
CA CYS A 109 -11.15 -5.19 23.10
C CYS A 109 -10.08 -5.37 24.19
N GLN A 110 -8.81 -5.34 23.80
CA GLN A 110 -7.65 -5.62 24.67
C GLN A 110 -6.98 -4.32 25.14
N HIS A 111 -7.74 -3.45 25.79
CA HIS A 111 -7.20 -2.25 26.44
C HIS A 111 -8.02 -1.86 27.68
N PRO A 112 -7.42 -1.13 28.64
CA PRO A 112 -8.17 -0.49 29.72
C PRO A 112 -9.15 0.58 29.22
N PRO A 113 -10.14 1.02 30.01
CA PRO A 113 -11.07 2.07 29.63
C PRO A 113 -10.36 3.34 29.13
N LEU A 114 -10.85 3.89 28.01
CA LEU A 114 -10.29 5.10 27.39
C LEU A 114 -10.81 6.35 28.12
N VAL A 115 -10.05 6.81 29.11
CA VAL A 115 -10.39 7.96 29.97
C VAL A 115 -9.40 9.12 29.81
N GLY A 116 -9.79 10.31 30.26
CA GLY A 116 -8.94 11.51 30.22
C GLY A 116 -8.53 11.89 28.79
N ASP A 117 -7.23 12.07 28.56
CA ASP A 117 -6.66 12.43 27.25
C ASP A 117 -6.89 11.36 26.15
N GLN A 118 -7.25 10.14 26.54
CA GLN A 118 -7.57 9.04 25.61
C GLN A 118 -9.06 8.97 25.26
N ALA A 119 -9.92 9.79 25.90
CA ALA A 119 -11.34 9.80 25.66
C ALA A 119 -11.65 10.04 24.17
N ARG A 120 -12.58 9.24 23.64
CA ARG A 120 -12.94 9.27 22.23
C ARG A 120 -14.33 9.84 22.03
N GLN A 121 -14.50 10.50 20.88
CA GLN A 121 -15.81 10.85 20.36
C GLN A 121 -16.32 9.64 19.58
N TRP A 122 -17.05 8.77 20.27
CA TRP A 122 -17.64 7.57 19.70
C TRP A 122 -18.61 7.92 18.57
N LEU A 123 -18.55 7.14 17.49
CA LEU A 123 -19.47 7.29 16.37
C LEU A 123 -20.85 6.78 16.79
N LYS A 124 -21.89 7.54 16.45
CA LYS A 124 -23.26 7.10 16.69
C LYS A 124 -23.63 6.02 15.67
N PRO A 125 -24.24 4.90 16.11
CA PRO A 125 -24.77 3.88 15.21
C PRO A 125 -25.74 4.48 14.18
N SER A 126 -25.79 3.88 12.99
CA SER A 126 -26.71 4.25 11.90
C SER A 126 -26.60 5.70 11.40
N THR A 127 -25.49 6.38 11.69
CA THR A 127 -25.16 7.64 11.01
C THR A 127 -24.53 7.36 9.65
N ALA A 128 -24.77 8.24 8.67
CA ALA A 128 -24.15 8.12 7.34
C ALA A 128 -22.61 8.05 7.39
N ALA A 129 -21.99 8.66 8.39
CA ALA A 129 -20.55 8.59 8.63
C ALA A 129 -20.12 7.19 9.10
N CYS A 130 -20.82 6.63 10.09
CA CYS A 130 -20.59 5.30 10.61
C CYS A 130 -20.83 4.23 9.54
N GLU A 131 -21.93 4.31 8.78
CA GLU A 131 -22.24 3.34 7.73
C GLU A 131 -21.20 3.32 6.62
N LYS A 132 -20.77 4.50 6.15
CA LYS A 132 -19.69 4.61 5.15
C LYS A 132 -18.38 4.03 5.68
N LEU A 133 -18.03 4.31 6.93
CA LEU A 133 -16.83 3.75 7.54
C LEU A 133 -16.92 2.23 7.65
N THR A 134 -18.06 1.69 8.08
CA THR A 134 -18.31 0.24 8.16
C THR A 134 -18.17 -0.43 6.79
N GLN A 135 -18.71 0.17 5.73
CA GLN A 135 -18.54 -0.34 4.36
C GLN A 135 -17.07 -0.42 3.93
N VAL A 136 -16.25 0.56 4.34
CA VAL A 136 -14.81 0.57 4.05
C VAL A 136 -14.09 -0.49 4.88
N ILE A 137 -14.36 -0.58 6.19
CA ILE A 137 -13.72 -1.56 7.09
C ILE A 137 -14.07 -3.00 6.69
N LEU A 138 -15.32 -3.25 6.29
CA LEU A 138 -15.84 -4.58 5.95
C LEU A 138 -15.79 -4.89 4.45
N ALA A 139 -15.09 -4.09 3.64
CA ALA A 139 -14.99 -4.32 2.21
C ALA A 139 -14.45 -5.75 1.93
N PRO A 140 -15.16 -6.61 1.17
CA PRO A 140 -14.80 -8.03 1.02
C PRO A 140 -13.38 -8.25 0.51
N LYS A 141 -12.93 -7.38 -0.41
CA LYS A 141 -11.57 -7.43 -0.94
C LYS A 141 -10.53 -7.11 0.13
N LEU A 142 -10.78 -6.09 0.96
CA LEU A 142 -9.89 -5.75 2.08
C LEU A 142 -9.80 -6.91 3.07
N LEU A 143 -10.92 -7.51 3.47
CA LEU A 143 -10.92 -8.64 4.41
C LEU A 143 -10.12 -9.84 3.87
N LYS A 144 -10.30 -10.15 2.58
CA LYS A 144 -9.53 -11.20 1.92
C LYS A 144 -8.03 -10.86 1.87
N ASP A 145 -7.70 -9.60 1.60
CA ASP A 145 -6.32 -9.15 1.63
C ASP A 145 -5.75 -9.30 3.04
N LEU A 146 -6.44 -8.85 4.10
CA LEU A 146 -6.03 -8.99 5.51
C LEU A 146 -5.85 -10.44 5.98
N GLU A 147 -6.63 -11.38 5.47
CA GLU A 147 -6.48 -12.80 5.81
C GLU A 147 -5.14 -13.38 5.35
N ASN A 148 -4.49 -12.78 4.37
CA ASN A 148 -3.16 -13.22 3.93
C ASN A 148 -2.02 -12.60 4.78
N LEU A 149 -2.41 -11.91 5.88
CA LEU A 149 -1.66 -11.24 6.94
C LEU A 149 -0.33 -11.86 7.35
N SER A 150 0.81 -11.66 6.68
CA SER A 150 2.03 -12.30 7.20
C SER A 150 2.63 -11.51 8.36
N SER A 151 2.78 -12.16 9.51
CA SER A 151 3.44 -11.64 10.71
C SER A 151 4.98 -11.64 10.60
N ASP A 152 5.57 -12.42 9.68
CA ASP A 152 6.93 -12.94 9.85
C ASP A 152 7.94 -12.56 8.75
N PHE A 153 7.60 -11.70 7.77
CA PHE A 153 8.51 -11.40 6.66
C PHE A 153 8.97 -9.95 6.55
N GLN A 154 10.25 -9.80 6.20
CA GLN A 154 10.90 -8.50 5.93
C GLN A 154 10.34 -7.82 4.67
N THR A 155 9.89 -6.57 4.81
CA THR A 155 9.29 -5.72 3.77
C THR A 155 10.30 -4.99 2.88
N SER A 156 11.59 -5.35 2.91
CA SER A 156 12.66 -4.59 2.24
C SER A 156 12.46 -4.44 0.71
N GLY A 157 11.84 -5.44 0.06
CA GLY A 157 11.45 -5.36 -1.36
C GLY A 157 10.33 -4.35 -1.60
N LEU A 158 9.33 -4.32 -0.74
CA LEU A 158 8.22 -3.35 -0.79
C LEU A 158 8.73 -1.92 -0.53
N GLU A 159 9.64 -1.73 0.43
CA GLU A 159 10.28 -0.43 0.68
C GLU A 159 11.07 0.08 -0.54
N SER A 160 11.79 -0.84 -1.21
CA SER A 160 12.51 -0.55 -2.45
C SER A 160 11.57 -0.16 -3.58
N TYR A 161 10.43 -0.84 -3.70
CA TYR A 161 9.38 -0.49 -4.65
C TYR A 161 8.75 0.87 -4.34
N HIS A 162 8.42 1.15 -3.09
CA HIS A 162 7.84 2.42 -2.66
C HIS A 162 8.77 3.61 -2.94
N SER A 163 10.08 3.42 -2.75
CA SER A 163 11.08 4.42 -3.15
C SER A 163 11.10 4.67 -4.66
N LEU A 164 10.83 3.64 -5.48
CA LEU A 164 10.77 3.75 -6.93
C LEU A 164 9.52 4.52 -7.40
N ILE A 165 8.36 4.35 -6.74
CA ILE A 165 7.12 5.07 -7.08
C ILE A 165 7.37 6.57 -7.12
N LEU A 166 8.16 7.12 -6.18
CA LEU A 166 8.48 8.55 -6.12
C LEU A 166 9.16 9.09 -7.39
N ARG A 167 9.81 8.23 -8.19
CA ARG A 167 10.39 8.59 -9.48
C ARG A 167 9.35 8.68 -10.60
N PHE A 168 8.31 7.86 -10.54
CA PHE A 168 7.24 7.83 -11.55
C PHE A 168 6.10 8.79 -11.22
N ALA A 169 5.86 9.04 -9.93
CA ALA A 169 4.85 9.94 -9.40
C ALA A 169 5.44 10.76 -8.23
N PRO A 170 6.17 11.84 -8.53
CA PRO A 170 6.76 12.69 -7.51
C PRO A 170 5.69 13.40 -6.65
N LYS A 171 5.95 13.51 -5.34
CA LYS A 171 5.03 14.16 -4.37
C LYS A 171 4.70 15.62 -4.67
N SER A 172 5.58 16.31 -5.40
CA SER A 172 5.43 17.72 -5.77
C SER A 172 4.42 17.96 -6.89
N VAL A 173 3.93 16.91 -7.57
CA VAL A 173 3.02 17.02 -8.71
C VAL A 173 1.67 16.40 -8.34
N ALA A 174 0.58 17.11 -8.66
CA ALA A 174 -0.77 16.56 -8.52
C ALA A 174 -1.10 15.64 -9.71
N PHE A 175 -1.67 14.47 -9.42
CA PHE A 175 -2.15 13.54 -10.45
C PHE A 175 -3.65 13.26 -10.27
N SER A 176 -4.34 13.04 -11.38
CA SER A 176 -5.68 12.45 -11.37
C SER A 176 -5.63 11.01 -10.88
N PHE A 177 -6.77 10.43 -10.49
CA PHE A 177 -6.85 9.03 -10.09
C PHE A 177 -6.26 8.09 -11.16
N VAL A 178 -6.66 8.27 -12.42
CA VAL A 178 -6.16 7.49 -13.56
C VAL A 178 -4.66 7.72 -13.76
N GLY A 179 -4.20 8.98 -13.69
CA GLY A 179 -2.79 9.31 -13.85
C GLY A 179 -1.91 8.66 -12.77
N MET A 180 -2.39 8.65 -11.52
CA MET A 180 -1.71 8.02 -10.41
C MET A 180 -1.68 6.50 -10.57
N LEU A 181 -2.80 5.88 -10.93
CA LEU A 181 -2.91 4.43 -11.18
C LEU A 181 -1.93 3.97 -12.26
N CYS A 182 -1.92 4.62 -13.42
CA CYS A 182 -1.03 4.27 -14.52
C CYS A 182 0.44 4.39 -14.13
N ARG A 183 0.82 5.44 -13.40
CA ARG A 183 2.21 5.66 -12.95
C ARG A 183 2.67 4.61 -11.94
N THR A 184 1.81 4.24 -11.00
CA THR A 184 2.12 3.17 -10.03
C THR A 184 2.27 1.81 -10.72
N GLN A 185 1.40 1.51 -11.71
CA GLN A 185 1.52 0.31 -12.54
C GLN A 185 2.80 0.30 -13.38
N LEU A 186 3.17 1.43 -14.01
CA LEU A 186 4.44 1.59 -14.72
C LEU A 186 5.63 1.35 -13.79
N ALA A 187 5.59 1.90 -12.57
CA ALA A 187 6.62 1.68 -11.57
C ALA A 187 6.73 0.18 -11.20
N ALA A 188 5.61 -0.53 -11.08
CA ALA A 188 5.62 -1.96 -10.76
C ALA A 188 6.17 -2.81 -11.90
N MET A 189 5.82 -2.49 -13.15
CA MET A 189 6.42 -3.15 -14.32
C MET A 189 7.93 -2.92 -14.36
N HIS A 190 8.38 -1.68 -14.13
CA HIS A 190 9.81 -1.38 -14.04
C HIS A 190 10.49 -2.13 -12.90
N TYR A 191 9.87 -2.19 -11.72
CA TYR A 191 10.38 -2.94 -10.59
C TYR A 191 10.50 -4.43 -10.92
N ASN A 192 9.46 -5.01 -11.51
CA ASN A 192 9.45 -6.42 -11.89
C ASN A 192 10.49 -6.76 -12.97
N GLU A 193 10.77 -5.85 -13.90
CA GLU A 193 11.86 -6.01 -14.85
C GLU A 193 13.23 -5.94 -14.16
N ASN A 194 13.38 -5.05 -13.16
CA ASN A 194 14.69 -4.64 -12.65
C ASN A 194 15.07 -5.18 -11.25
N SER A 195 14.16 -5.82 -10.52
CA SER A 195 14.38 -6.28 -9.13
C SER A 195 15.41 -7.41 -9.04
N GLY A 196 15.38 -8.33 -10.02
CA GLY A 196 16.25 -9.50 -10.12
C GLY A 196 17.53 -9.29 -10.94
N ARG A 197 17.95 -8.04 -11.18
CA ARG A 197 19.16 -7.78 -11.97
C ARG A 197 20.38 -8.43 -11.33
N PRO A 198 21.20 -9.15 -12.13
CA PRO A 198 22.44 -9.73 -11.63
C PRO A 198 23.40 -8.62 -11.18
N GLN A 199 24.34 -8.99 -10.32
CA GLN A 199 25.43 -8.11 -9.92
C GLN A 199 26.25 -7.70 -11.16
N ALA A 200 26.66 -6.43 -11.18
CA ALA A 200 27.53 -5.90 -12.21
C ALA A 200 28.93 -6.49 -12.02
N THR A 201 29.55 -6.87 -13.14
CA THR A 201 30.93 -7.32 -13.19
C THR A 201 31.80 -6.29 -13.89
N THR A 202 33.10 -6.25 -13.56
CA THR A 202 34.10 -5.51 -14.34
C THR A 202 34.35 -6.22 -15.68
N ALA A 203 35.11 -5.61 -16.59
CA ALA A 203 35.53 -6.24 -17.83
C ALA A 203 36.36 -7.53 -17.58
N ALA A 204 37.01 -7.65 -16.42
CA ALA A 204 37.75 -8.83 -15.97
C ALA A 204 36.87 -9.88 -15.27
N GLY A 205 35.55 -9.66 -15.16
CA GLY A 205 34.61 -10.59 -14.51
C GLY A 205 34.44 -10.42 -13.00
N GLU A 206 35.09 -9.43 -12.38
CA GLU A 206 35.04 -9.24 -10.93
C GLU A 206 33.74 -8.56 -10.48
N LEU A 207 33.18 -9.01 -9.36
CA LEU A 207 31.93 -8.51 -8.80
C LEU A 207 32.07 -7.07 -8.27
N ARG A 208 31.17 -6.17 -8.68
CA ARG A 208 31.19 -4.77 -8.27
C ARG A 208 30.28 -4.47 -7.08
N TRP A 209 30.72 -3.55 -6.23
CA TRP A 209 30.02 -3.09 -5.04
C TRP A 209 29.86 -1.57 -5.06
N HIS A 210 28.85 -1.07 -4.32
CA HIS A 210 28.54 0.34 -4.16
C HIS A 210 28.52 0.69 -2.67
N MET A 211 29.33 1.67 -2.27
CA MET A 211 29.34 2.19 -0.90
C MET A 211 28.21 3.20 -0.74
N GLN A 212 27.26 2.91 0.14
CA GLN A 212 26.17 3.83 0.47
C GLN A 212 26.37 4.38 1.88
N TYR A 213 26.52 5.70 1.96
CA TYR A 213 26.64 6.46 3.20
C TYR A 213 25.25 6.88 3.69
N PRO A 214 24.76 6.39 4.84
CA PRO A 214 23.50 6.84 5.42
C PRO A 214 23.61 8.33 5.79
N ARG A 215 22.64 9.15 5.37
CA ARG A 215 22.67 10.61 5.61
C ARG A 215 22.77 11.00 7.10
N TYR A 216 22.42 10.11 8.01
CA TYR A 216 22.29 10.36 9.45
C TYR A 216 23.45 9.82 10.30
N ARG A 217 24.27 8.90 9.76
CA ARG A 217 25.42 8.34 10.47
C ARG A 217 26.70 8.87 9.82
N ARG A 218 27.32 9.87 10.45
CA ARG A 218 28.57 10.45 9.97
C ARG A 218 29.70 9.41 10.09
N GLY A 219 30.14 8.87 8.95
CA GLY A 219 31.37 8.08 8.83
C GLY A 219 31.19 6.58 8.60
N GLU A 220 30.03 6.00 8.93
CA GLU A 220 29.75 4.58 8.67
C GLU A 220 29.13 4.39 7.28
N TYR A 221 29.71 3.51 6.46
CA TYR A 221 29.14 3.15 5.16
C TYR A 221 28.59 1.73 5.16
N THR A 222 27.55 1.51 4.36
CA THR A 222 27.04 0.17 4.05
C THR A 222 27.47 -0.21 2.65
N VAL A 223 28.05 -1.39 2.50
CA VAL A 223 28.45 -1.93 1.20
C VAL A 223 27.26 -2.67 0.60
N ARG A 224 26.82 -2.26 -0.59
CA ARG A 224 25.70 -2.89 -1.31
C ARG A 224 26.19 -3.46 -2.64
N LEU A 225 25.58 -4.56 -3.09
CA LEU A 225 25.86 -5.16 -4.40
C LEU A 225 25.49 -4.15 -5.50
N LEU A 226 26.45 -3.80 -6.37
CA LEU A 226 26.16 -2.95 -7.53
C LEU A 226 25.48 -3.81 -8.59
N LYS A 227 24.19 -3.61 -8.86
CA LYS A 227 23.46 -4.34 -9.91
C LYS A 227 23.76 -3.74 -11.30
N ARG A 228 23.63 -4.54 -12.36
CA ARG A 228 23.72 -4.05 -13.76
C ARG A 228 22.76 -2.89 -14.01
N ASN A 229 23.03 -2.07 -15.03
CA ASN A 229 22.15 -0.95 -15.39
C ASN A 229 20.71 -1.39 -15.65
N PRO A 230 19.71 -0.58 -15.28
CA PRO A 230 18.33 -0.93 -15.49
C PRO A 230 17.98 -0.95 -16.97
N THR A 231 17.14 -1.88 -17.39
CA THR A 231 16.55 -1.90 -18.72
C THR A 231 15.22 -1.16 -18.70
N PHE A 232 14.93 -0.46 -19.80
CA PHE A 232 13.73 0.36 -19.97
C PHE A 232 12.84 -0.14 -21.11
N GLY A 233 13.08 -1.37 -21.61
CA GLY A 233 12.47 -1.87 -22.83
C GLY A 233 10.93 -1.94 -22.78
N ILE A 234 10.37 -2.32 -21.63
CA ILE A 234 8.92 -2.39 -21.42
C ILE A 234 8.31 -1.00 -21.19
N ILE A 235 9.08 -0.05 -20.65
CA ILE A 235 8.61 1.31 -20.35
C ILE A 235 8.33 2.08 -21.64
N TYR A 236 9.21 2.02 -22.63
CA TYR A 236 9.00 2.76 -23.88
C TYR A 236 7.73 2.30 -24.60
N LEU A 237 7.48 0.98 -24.66
CA LEU A 237 6.29 0.44 -25.31
C LEU A 237 5.00 0.78 -24.52
N SER A 238 5.05 0.73 -23.19
CA SER A 238 3.90 1.02 -22.33
C SER A 238 3.59 2.53 -22.18
N VAL A 239 4.61 3.39 -22.17
CA VAL A 239 4.43 4.85 -22.24
C VAL A 239 3.85 5.25 -23.59
N CYS A 240 4.32 4.65 -24.69
CA CYS A 240 3.70 4.83 -26.00
C CYS A 240 2.24 4.37 -26.01
N LEU A 241 1.91 3.18 -25.51
CA LEU A 241 0.52 2.68 -25.47
C LEU A 241 -0.40 3.48 -24.55
N SER A 242 0.06 3.89 -23.36
CA SER A 242 -0.76 4.68 -22.43
C SER A 242 -1.04 6.10 -22.93
N VAL A 243 -0.05 6.74 -23.59
CA VAL A 243 -0.26 8.02 -24.29
C VAL A 243 -1.16 7.85 -25.51
N PHE A 244 -1.03 6.74 -26.25
CA PHE A 244 -1.85 6.46 -27.44
C PHE A 244 -3.32 6.19 -27.06
N VAL A 245 -3.57 5.32 -26.08
CA VAL A 245 -4.93 5.04 -25.56
C VAL A 245 -5.57 6.30 -25.00
N TYR A 246 -4.81 7.13 -24.26
CA TYR A 246 -5.33 8.40 -23.75
C TYR A 246 -5.70 9.38 -24.88
N ARG A 247 -4.87 9.49 -25.93
CA ARG A 247 -5.20 10.33 -27.10
C ARG A 247 -6.37 9.77 -27.91
N SER A 248 -6.46 8.46 -28.10
CA SER A 248 -7.55 7.82 -28.85
C SER A 248 -8.91 7.96 -28.16
N VAL A 249 -8.97 7.82 -26.82
CA VAL A 249 -10.22 8.01 -26.05
C VAL A 249 -10.64 9.49 -26.01
N THR A 250 -9.69 10.42 -25.99
CA THR A 250 -9.99 11.87 -26.00
C THR A 250 -10.41 12.35 -27.38
N LEU A 251 -9.89 11.75 -28.46
CA LEU A 251 -10.30 12.05 -29.84
C LEU A 251 -11.68 11.46 -30.17
N TYR A 252 -11.99 10.23 -29.72
CA TYR A 252 -13.31 9.62 -29.95
C TYR A 252 -14.46 10.40 -29.28
N ASN A 253 -14.20 10.98 -28.10
CA ASN A 253 -15.20 11.79 -27.37
C ASN A 253 -15.37 13.23 -27.90
N ASN A 254 -14.51 13.71 -28.81
CA ASN A 254 -14.64 15.03 -29.44
C ASN A 254 -15.21 14.98 -30.88
N VAL A 255 -15.49 13.77 -31.41
CA VAL A 255 -16.11 13.59 -32.74
C VAL A 255 -17.60 13.21 -32.62
N LEU A 256 -18.10 13.00 -31.41
CA LEU A 256 -19.51 12.65 -31.12
C LEU A 256 -20.22 13.68 -30.22
N LEU A 257 -19.81 14.95 -30.29
CA LEU A 257 -20.59 16.10 -29.82
C LEU A 257 -20.81 17.08 -30.99
#